data_AF-A0A1B0GRD2-F1
#
_entry.id   AF-A0A1B0GRD2-F1
#
_cell.length_a   1.000
_cell.length_b   1.000
_cell.length_c   1.000
_cell.angle_alpha   90.00
_cell.angle_beta   90.00
_cell.angle_gamma   90.00
#
_symmetry.space_group_name_H-M   'P 1'
#
loop_
_entity.id
_entity.type
_entity.pdbx_description
1 polymer ?
#
loop_
_entity_poly.entity_id
_entity_poly.type
_entity_poly.pdbx_seq_one_letter_code
_entity_poly.pdbx_strand_id
1 'polypeptide(L)'
;MASAQVPFSFPLAHFLIFVFVTSTIIHLQQRIVKLQTLSEKELQAVQMSSPNAARTDMQQSAKLQGIFTINSIGRLGNQMGEYATLFALARMNGRLAFIPESMHNALAPIFRISLPVL
;
A
#
# COMPACT_ATOMS: atom_id res chain seq x y z
N MET A 1 -44.96 -24.36 16.90
CA MET A 1 -43.66 -23.98 16.29
C MET A 1 -43.97 -23.31 14.95
N ALA A 2 -44.05 -21.98 14.94
CA ALA A 2 -44.43 -21.22 13.74
C ALA A 2 -43.17 -20.81 12.98
N SER A 3 -42.84 -21.55 11.93
CA SER A 3 -41.82 -21.18 10.96
C SER A 3 -42.36 -20.05 10.09
N ALA A 4 -41.91 -18.82 10.34
CA ALA A 4 -42.17 -17.68 9.47
C ALA A 4 -41.39 -17.88 8.15
N GLN A 5 -42.07 -18.41 7.13
CA GLN A 5 -41.54 -18.43 5.77
C GLN A 5 -41.61 -16.99 5.23
N VAL A 6 -40.47 -16.32 5.19
CA VAL A 6 -40.33 -15.01 4.56
C VAL A 6 -40.47 -15.20 3.05
N PRO A 7 -41.48 -14.63 2.37
CA PRO A 7 -41.58 -14.75 0.94
C PRO A 7 -40.44 -13.93 0.31
N PHE A 8 -39.46 -14.61 -0.28
CA PHE A 8 -38.42 -13.96 -1.07
C PHE A 8 -39.05 -13.44 -2.38
N SER A 9 -39.54 -12.20 -2.35
CA SER A 9 -39.98 -11.49 -3.54
C SER A 9 -38.76 -11.13 -4.39
N PHE A 10 -38.74 -11.57 -5.65
CA PHE A 10 -37.65 -11.31 -6.62
C PHE A 10 -37.14 -9.84 -6.64
N PRO A 11 -37.99 -8.80 -6.51
CA PRO A 11 -37.55 -7.40 -6.46
C PRO A 11 -36.77 -7.02 -5.19
N LEU A 12 -37.11 -7.63 -4.04
CA LEU A 12 -36.47 -7.35 -2.76
C LEU A 12 -35.02 -7.86 -2.72
N ALA A 13 -34.77 -9.04 -3.31
CA ALA A 13 -33.43 -9.59 -3.40
C ALA A 13 -32.48 -8.69 -4.21
N HIS A 14 -32.94 -8.13 -5.34
CA HIS A 14 -32.16 -7.19 -6.14
C HIS A 14 -31.87 -5.91 -5.37
N PHE A 15 -32.87 -5.39 -4.63
CA PHE A 15 -32.68 -4.22 -3.78
C PHE A 15 -31.61 -4.45 -2.69
N LEU A 16 -31.67 -5.60 -2.00
CA LEU A 16 -30.67 -5.94 -0.97
C LEU A 16 -29.27 -6.12 -1.55
N ILE A 17 -29.15 -6.80 -2.70
CA ILE A 17 -27.86 -6.95 -3.39
C ILE A 17 -27.33 -5.58 -3.82
N PHE A 18 -28.17 -4.71 -4.35
CA PHE A 18 -27.78 -3.36 -4.76
C PHE A 18 -27.28 -2.53 -3.56
N VAL A 19 -28.01 -2.53 -2.44
CA VAL A 19 -27.59 -1.83 -1.22
C VAL A 19 -26.28 -2.40 -0.69
N PHE A 20 -26.14 -3.73 -0.68
CA PHE A 20 -24.91 -4.39 -0.22
C PHE A 20 -23.71 -4.05 -1.10
N VAL A 21 -23.86 -4.10 -2.43
CA VAL A 21 -22.79 -3.80 -3.39
C VAL A 21 -22.38 -2.33 -3.29
N THR A 22 -23.36 -1.42 -3.30
CA THR A 22 -23.07 0.02 -3.19
C THR A 22 -22.41 0.38 -1.85
N SER A 23 -22.88 -0.21 -0.74
CA SER A 23 -22.26 -0.05 0.57
C SER A 23 -20.82 -0.58 0.60
N THR A 24 -20.59 -1.78 0.05
CA THR A 24 -19.25 -2.39 -0.03
C THR A 24 -18.29 -1.54 -0.82
N ILE A 25 -18.73 -1.02 -1.98
CA ILE A 25 -17.92 -0.13 -2.82
C ILE A 25 -17.57 1.15 -2.05
N ILE A 26 -18.55 1.83 -1.44
CA ILE A 26 -18.32 3.06 -0.69
C ILE A 26 -17.33 2.83 0.46
N HIS A 27 -17.52 1.76 1.23
CA HIS A 27 -16.66 1.46 2.38
C HIS A 27 -15.22 1.12 1.95
N LEU A 28 -15.05 0.43 0.81
CA LEU A 28 -13.73 0.14 0.26
C LEU A 28 -13.03 1.41 -0.24
N GLN A 29 -13.76 2.29 -0.94
CA GLN A 29 -13.22 3.59 -1.39
C GLN A 29 -12.80 4.46 -0.19
N GLN A 30 -13.65 4.56 0.84
CA GLN A 30 -13.33 5.29 2.06
C GLN A 30 -12.07 4.75 2.75
N ARG A 31 -11.90 3.41 2.80
CA ARG A 31 -10.69 2.79 3.35
C ARG A 31 -9.44 3.16 2.55
N ILE A 32 -9.51 3.14 1.23
CA ILE A 32 -8.35 3.47 0.38
C ILE A 32 -7.95 4.94 0.57
N VAL A 33 -8.91 5.87 0.55
CA VAL A 33 -8.66 7.31 0.79
C VAL A 33 -8.08 7.55 2.18
N LYS A 34 -8.57 6.85 3.21
CA LYS A 34 -8.02 6.96 4.57
C LYS A 34 -6.56 6.50 4.65
N LEU A 35 -6.16 5.48 3.89
CA LEU A 35 -4.76 5.04 3.83
C LEU A 35 -3.87 6.03 3.08
N GLN A 36 -4.38 6.66 2.02
CA GLN A 36 -3.65 7.71 1.29
C GLN A 36 -3.39 8.94 2.16
N THR A 37 -4.43 9.43 2.85
CA THR A 37 -4.30 10.62 3.73
C THR A 37 -3.35 10.38 4.92
N LEU A 38 -3.32 9.17 5.48
CA LEU A 38 -2.32 8.80 6.49
C LEU A 38 -0.90 8.78 5.92
N SER A 39 -0.72 8.23 4.71
CA SER A 39 0.59 8.21 4.04
C SER A 39 1.09 9.62 3.69
N GLU A 40 0.21 10.52 3.25
CA GLU A 40 0.54 11.92 2.93
C GLU A 40 0.84 12.74 4.19
N LYS A 41 0.07 12.54 5.27
CA LYS A 41 0.32 13.22 6.56
C LYS A 41 1.66 12.81 7.16
N GLU A 42 2.02 11.54 7.05
CA GLU A 42 3.36 11.03 7.41
C GLU A 42 4.47 11.58 6.49
N LEU A 43 4.18 11.82 5.21
CA LEU A 43 5.14 12.45 4.28
C LEU A 43 5.39 13.93 4.64
N GLN A 44 4.33 14.66 5.01
CA GLN A 44 4.43 16.08 5.37
C GLN A 44 5.08 16.31 6.74
N ALA A 45 4.84 15.43 7.72
CA ALA A 45 5.48 15.50 9.03
C ALA A 45 7.02 15.40 8.94
N VAL A 46 7.56 14.71 7.94
CA VAL A 46 9.01 14.56 7.71
C VAL A 46 9.59 15.71 6.87
N GLN A 47 8.79 16.42 6.06
CA GLN A 47 9.29 17.55 5.26
C GLN A 47 9.49 18.85 6.06
N MET A 48 8.96 18.96 7.28
CA MET A 48 9.23 20.10 8.17
C MET A 48 10.61 20.07 8.82
N SER A 49 11.41 19.00 8.64
CA SER A 49 12.85 19.00 8.93
C SER A 49 13.67 19.28 7.67
N SER A 50 13.97 20.57 7.45
CA SER A 50 15.03 21.19 6.63
C SER A 50 15.63 20.39 5.43
N PRO A 51 15.47 20.83 4.16
CA PRO A 51 15.88 20.05 2.98
C PRO A 51 17.38 20.06 2.62
N ASN A 52 18.20 20.93 3.21
CA ASN A 52 19.52 21.26 2.64
C ASN A 52 20.74 20.57 3.28
N ALA A 53 20.58 19.80 4.36
CA ALA A 53 21.66 18.97 4.92
C ALA A 53 21.48 17.46 4.65
N ALA A 54 20.26 17.01 4.37
CA ALA A 54 19.90 15.59 4.39
C ALA A 54 20.38 14.75 3.18
N ARG A 55 20.73 15.38 2.04
CA ARG A 55 21.15 14.63 0.83
C ARG A 55 22.53 13.98 1.00
N THR A 56 23.44 14.66 1.68
CA THR A 56 24.79 14.15 1.96
C THR A 56 24.77 13.21 3.17
N ASP A 57 23.96 13.51 4.19
CA ASP A 57 23.85 12.68 5.40
C ASP A 57 23.09 11.35 5.18
N MET A 58 22.09 11.30 4.28
CA MET A 58 21.41 10.02 3.97
C MET A 58 22.36 9.02 3.29
N GLN A 59 23.23 9.47 2.39
CA GLN A 59 24.23 8.61 1.76
C GLN A 59 25.32 8.18 2.76
N GLN A 60 25.67 9.05 3.70
CA GLN A 60 26.73 8.80 4.68
C GLN A 60 26.26 7.90 5.85
N SER A 61 25.00 8.04 6.28
CA SER A 61 24.36 7.15 7.27
C SER A 61 24.06 5.76 6.69
N ALA A 62 23.63 5.69 5.43
CA ALA A 62 23.42 4.42 4.73
C ALA A 62 24.69 3.56 4.63
N LYS A 63 25.87 4.19 4.55
CA LYS A 63 27.16 3.49 4.47
C LYS A 63 27.49 2.66 5.72
N LEU A 64 26.90 2.99 6.88
CA LEU A 64 27.17 2.30 8.15
C LEU A 64 26.07 1.32 8.58
N GLN A 65 24.86 1.45 8.03
CA GLN A 65 23.71 0.67 8.50
C GLN A 65 23.32 -0.49 7.58
N GLY A 66 23.72 -0.53 6.31
CA GLY A 66 23.34 -1.63 5.41
C GLY A 66 21.93 -1.43 4.85
N ILE A 67 21.68 -2.09 3.72
CA ILE A 67 20.56 -1.79 2.83
C ILE A 67 19.50 -2.88 2.94
N PHE A 68 18.22 -2.50 2.97
CA PHE A 68 17.13 -3.45 2.87
C PHE A 68 16.81 -3.74 1.40
N THR A 69 16.73 -5.02 1.07
CA THR A 69 16.31 -5.49 -0.24
C THR A 69 15.59 -6.82 -0.10
N ILE A 70 14.97 -7.27 -1.18
CA ILE A 70 14.20 -8.50 -1.25
C ILE A 70 14.52 -9.24 -2.54
N ASN A 71 14.31 -10.55 -2.52
CA ASN A 71 14.26 -11.32 -3.74
C ASN A 71 12.81 -11.32 -4.26
N SER A 72 12.61 -10.91 -5.51
CA SER A 72 11.29 -10.86 -6.14
C SER A 72 10.83 -12.27 -6.51
N ILE A 73 9.84 -12.82 -5.81
CA ILE A 73 9.38 -14.21 -6.03
C ILE A 73 7.87 -14.29 -6.23
N GLY A 74 7.46 -15.00 -7.27
CA GLY A 74 6.06 -15.29 -7.55
C GLY A 74 5.37 -14.25 -8.45
N ARG A 75 4.04 -14.19 -8.35
CA ARG A 75 3.17 -13.39 -9.24
C ARG A 75 2.89 -12.00 -8.67
N LEU A 76 2.20 -11.16 -9.45
CA LEU A 76 1.90 -9.76 -9.13
C LEU A 76 1.45 -9.51 -7.67
N GLY A 77 0.52 -10.32 -7.15
CA GLY A 77 0.04 -10.18 -5.77
C GLY A 77 1.14 -10.39 -4.71
N ASN A 78 2.04 -11.35 -4.93
CA ASN A 78 3.17 -11.59 -4.03
C ASN A 78 4.17 -10.45 -4.12
N GLN A 79 4.53 -10.04 -5.33
CA GLN A 79 5.48 -8.94 -5.57
C GLN A 79 4.98 -7.64 -4.95
N MET A 80 3.68 -7.35 -5.04
CA MET A 80 3.07 -6.19 -4.38
C MET A 80 3.14 -6.28 -2.85
N GLY A 81 2.90 -7.47 -2.28
CA GLY A 81 3.04 -7.71 -0.84
C GLY A 81 4.49 -7.52 -0.37
N GLU A 82 5.44 -8.14 -1.07
CA GLU A 82 6.86 -8.03 -0.77
C GLU A 82 7.35 -6.57 -0.86
N TYR A 83 6.93 -5.83 -1.90
CA TYR A 83 7.20 -4.40 -2.03
C TYR A 83 6.65 -3.60 -0.85
N ALA A 84 5.39 -3.83 -0.48
CA ALA A 84 4.75 -3.09 0.61
C ALA A 84 5.44 -3.36 1.96
N THR A 85 5.82 -4.61 2.22
CA THR A 85 6.55 -5.00 3.42
C THR A 85 7.94 -4.37 3.45
N LEU A 86 8.70 -4.43 2.34
CA LEU A 86 10.00 -3.79 2.25
C LEU A 86 9.90 -2.28 2.50
N PHE A 87 8.93 -1.62 1.85
CA PHE A 87 8.70 -0.19 1.98
C PHE A 87 8.36 0.19 3.43
N ALA A 88 7.44 -0.54 4.07
CA ALA A 88 7.05 -0.29 5.45
C ALA A 88 8.20 -0.54 6.43
N LEU A 89 8.91 -1.67 6.31
CA LEU A 89 10.02 -2.01 7.20
C LEU A 89 11.18 -1.02 7.07
N ALA A 90 11.55 -0.65 5.85
CA ALA A 90 12.60 0.33 5.61
C ALA A 90 12.24 1.68 6.23
N ARG A 91 10.99 2.12 6.04
CA ARG A 91 10.47 3.38 6.60
C ARG A 91 10.41 3.36 8.14
N MET A 92 9.92 2.28 8.73
CA MET A 92 9.85 2.12 10.20
C MET A 92 11.23 2.06 10.86
N ASN A 93 12.24 1.55 10.14
CA ASN A 93 13.61 1.44 10.65
C ASN A 93 14.50 2.62 10.23
N GLY A 94 13.97 3.61 9.51
CA GLY A 94 14.76 4.75 9.00
C GLY A 94 15.89 4.36 8.05
N ARG A 95 15.74 3.22 7.35
CA ARG A 95 16.77 2.63 6.48
C ARG A 95 16.40 2.80 5.02
N LEU A 96 17.41 2.81 4.15
CA LEU A 96 17.21 2.78 2.71
C LEU A 96 16.77 1.37 2.27
N ALA A 97 15.82 1.34 1.34
CA ALA A 97 15.41 0.13 0.66
C ALA A 97 15.56 0.26 -0.85
N PHE A 98 15.94 -0.85 -1.48
CA PHE A 98 16.06 -0.94 -2.93
C PHE A 98 15.41 -2.22 -3.43
N ILE A 99 14.78 -2.12 -4.60
CA ILE A 99 14.09 -3.23 -5.25
C ILE A 99 14.92 -3.78 -6.41
N PRO A 100 14.80 -5.07 -6.75
CA PRO A 100 15.44 -5.62 -7.94
C PRO A 100 14.76 -5.12 -9.23
N GLU A 101 15.51 -5.04 -10.33
CA GLU A 101 15.00 -4.62 -11.66
C GLU A 101 13.79 -5.44 -12.10
N SER A 102 13.79 -6.75 -11.84
CA SER A 102 12.69 -7.65 -12.21
C SER A 102 11.36 -7.24 -11.56
N MET A 103 11.40 -6.79 -10.30
CA MET A 103 10.23 -6.27 -9.60
C MET A 103 9.83 -4.90 -10.12
N HIS A 104 10.80 -4.02 -10.36
CA HIS A 104 10.53 -2.69 -10.91
C HIS A 104 9.80 -2.80 -12.25
N ASN A 105 10.28 -3.64 -13.16
CA ASN A 105 9.67 -3.86 -14.48
C ASN A 105 8.25 -4.43 -14.39
N ALA A 106 7.96 -5.25 -13.38
CA ALA A 106 6.63 -5.82 -13.19
C ALA A 106 5.64 -4.84 -12.55
N LEU A 107 6.08 -4.02 -11.58
CA LEU A 107 5.21 -3.17 -10.79
C LEU A 107 5.10 -1.73 -11.32
N ALA A 108 6.17 -1.14 -11.84
CA ALA A 108 6.21 0.25 -12.29
C ALA A 108 5.16 0.61 -13.36
N PRO A 109 4.85 -0.27 -14.34
CA PRO A 109 3.83 0.06 -15.35
C PRO A 109 2.41 0.16 -14.77
N ILE A 110 2.15 -0.50 -13.64
CA ILE A 110 0.80 -0.64 -13.06
C ILE A 110 0.64 0.27 -11.84
N PHE A 111 1.71 0.47 -11.07
CA PHE A 111 1.69 1.17 -9.79
C PHE A 111 2.73 2.28 -9.73
N ARG A 112 2.38 3.38 -9.04
CA ARG A 112 3.33 4.46 -8.71
C ARG A 112 4.23 4.04 -7.56
N ILE A 113 5.30 3.33 -7.88
CA ILE A 113 6.33 2.90 -6.93
C ILE A 113 7.41 3.98 -6.77
N SER A 114 8.02 4.05 -5.59
CA SER A 114 8.97 5.10 -5.19
C SER A 114 10.34 4.57 -4.75
N LEU A 115 10.47 3.27 -4.51
CA LEU A 115 11.75 2.67 -4.14
C LEU A 115 12.72 2.67 -5.32
N PRO A 116 13.99 3.06 -5.09
CA PRO A 116 15.04 2.98 -6.10
C PRO A 116 15.38 1.53 -6.44
N VAL A 117 15.94 1.33 -7.63
CA VAL A 117 16.40 0.03 -8.12
C VAL A 117 17.88 -0.16 -7.74
N LEU A 118 18.27 -1.40 -7.39
CA LEU A 118 19.66 -1.79 -7.14
C LEU A 118 20.52 -1.74 -8.40
#